data_AF-W8S6H2-F1
#
_entry.id   AF-W8S6H2-F1
#
_cell.length_a   1.000
_cell.length_b   1.000
_cell.length_c   1.000
_cell.angle_alpha   90.00
_cell.angle_beta   90.00
_cell.angle_gamma   90.00
#
_symmetry.space_group_name_H-M   'P 1'
#
loop_
_entity.id
_entity.type
_entity.pdbx_description
1 polymer ?
#
loop_
_entity_poly.entity_id
_entity_poly.type
_entity_poly.pdbx_seq_one_letter_code
_entity_poly.pdbx_strand_id
1 'polypeptide(L)'
;MTDATAGDMGRAAAEARRADAAETGPVLAADGSPLKVSLNRALRAQKMRALMLIAPLLLFILVTFVAPIFDMLFRSVENQIVSETLPRTVVALEDWDAEDIPDEDVFAALSYDFMEAAERRIHTRLGSRLNYETTGLSSMFRRSGRGVDDVGEGYADQFIDLDAAWEDPVAWAAMMASPDWTAAQAEWAATLAADGEDAAGPEPLFQLAADIRQALPETADAYRSFARTVQTEDADSPLEEEPWNTVYLALYRDLTGATATNLSAYDGPGAAMLRTAADAAQGFETVDLRAVWEDMDDGWIELPVWETIEAFSDPYTAGYFLSAVDLQLTPDGVAAQPEEQRIYILLFQRTLFMSLVITLSCILLGYPIAYLLSNLPMRTSNLLLILVLLPFWTSLLVRTSAWKVLLQNEGVINDTLVWLGFVADDARLALINNQTGTIIAMTHILLPFMILPLYSVMKTIPPSYMRAAKSLGATQWTAFWRVYFPQSVPGIGAGSILVFILSIGYYITPELVGGRTGTFISNRIAFHISESLNWGLAAALGSILLAVVLVCYWLYDKFVGIDNVKLG
;
A
#
# COMPACT_ATOMS: atom_id res chain seq x y z
N MET A 1 42.63 79.90 41.15
CA MET A 1 43.60 78.90 40.68
C MET A 1 42.88 77.55 40.68
N THR A 2 42.09 77.27 39.63
CA THR A 2 42.47 76.43 38.47
C THR A 2 42.75 75.00 38.93
N ASP A 3 41.77 74.09 38.87
CA ASP A 3 41.36 73.34 37.66
C ASP A 3 42.57 72.73 36.94
N ALA A 4 43.00 71.56 37.43
CA ALA A 4 44.08 70.77 36.83
C ALA A 4 43.92 69.24 37.00
N THR A 5 42.96 68.76 37.82
CA THR A 5 42.76 67.31 38.06
C THR A 5 41.58 66.71 37.30
N ALA A 6 40.71 67.51 36.68
CA ALA A 6 39.60 67.01 35.86
C ALA A 6 40.01 66.68 34.41
N GLY A 7 41.05 67.33 33.89
CA GLY A 7 41.52 67.13 32.51
C GLY A 7 42.28 65.82 32.27
N ASP A 8 42.94 65.27 33.29
CA ASP A 8 43.85 64.13 33.13
C ASP A 8 43.12 62.78 33.15
N MET A 9 42.10 62.63 34.02
CA MET A 9 41.24 61.43 34.02
C MET A 9 40.35 61.35 32.77
N GLY A 10 39.99 62.48 32.17
CA GLY A 10 39.28 62.53 30.89
C GLY A 10 40.12 62.04 29.71
N ARG A 11 41.43 62.34 29.69
CA ARG A 11 42.35 61.87 28.63
C ARG A 11 42.68 60.40 28.78
N ALA A 12 42.94 59.91 29.99
CA ALA A 12 43.17 58.48 30.24
C ALA A 12 41.95 57.62 29.90
N ALA A 13 40.74 58.08 30.22
CA ALA A 13 39.51 57.39 29.84
C ALA A 13 39.22 57.46 28.33
N ALA A 14 39.60 58.55 27.66
CA ALA A 14 39.48 58.68 26.21
C ALA A 14 40.52 57.85 25.44
N GLU A 15 41.74 57.70 25.97
CA GLU A 15 42.78 56.81 25.42
C GLU A 15 42.43 55.33 25.64
N ALA A 16 41.89 54.96 26.81
CA ALA A 16 41.38 53.62 27.05
C ALA A 16 40.20 53.26 26.13
N ARG A 17 39.27 54.20 25.89
CA ARG A 17 38.18 53.99 24.90
C ARG A 17 38.67 53.95 23.45
N ARG A 18 39.77 54.63 23.12
CA ARG A 18 40.40 54.55 21.79
C ARG A 18 41.17 53.23 21.59
N ALA A 19 41.75 52.66 22.66
CA ALA A 19 42.37 51.34 22.62
C ALA A 19 41.33 50.22 22.49
N ASP A 20 40.20 50.30 23.20
CA ASP A 20 39.10 49.32 23.14
C ASP A 20 38.34 49.39 21.80
N ALA A 21 38.30 50.56 21.15
CA ALA A 21 37.74 50.73 19.81
C ALA A 21 38.65 50.17 18.70
N ALA A 22 39.95 49.96 18.95
CA ALA A 22 40.92 49.48 17.97
C ALA A 22 40.92 47.94 17.80
N GLU A 23 40.32 47.18 18.73
CA GLU A 23 40.21 45.71 18.66
C GLU A 23 38.80 45.22 18.28
N THR A 24 38.08 45.96 17.43
CA THR A 24 36.82 45.49 16.82
C THR A 24 37.04 44.67 15.54
N GLY A 25 38.19 44.01 15.43
CA GLY A 25 38.46 43.03 14.37
C GLY A 25 37.84 41.67 14.70
N PRO A 26 37.40 40.88 13.71
CA PRO A 26 36.90 39.53 13.97
C PRO A 26 37.95 38.71 14.71
N VAL A 27 37.60 38.10 15.85
CA VAL A 27 38.48 37.20 16.60
C VAL A 27 38.97 36.12 15.62
N LEU A 28 40.29 36.05 15.41
CA LEU A 28 40.91 35.14 14.45
C LEU A 28 41.35 33.85 15.14
N ALA A 29 41.28 32.72 14.44
CA ALA A 29 41.92 31.48 14.84
C ALA A 29 43.44 31.55 14.63
N ALA A 30 44.18 30.56 15.13
CA ALA A 30 45.65 30.51 15.05
C ALA A 30 46.21 30.54 13.61
N ASP A 31 45.37 30.31 12.60
CA ASP A 31 45.66 30.34 11.17
C ASP A 31 45.29 31.67 10.48
N GLY A 32 44.84 32.68 11.24
CA GLY A 32 44.43 33.99 10.72
C GLY A 32 43.03 34.03 10.10
N SER A 33 42.27 32.93 10.13
CA SER A 33 40.87 32.91 9.66
C SER A 33 39.89 33.39 10.75
N PRO A 34 38.77 34.04 10.41
CA PRO A 34 37.76 34.40 11.41
C PRO A 34 37.25 33.17 12.18
N LEU A 35 37.26 33.22 13.52
CA LEU A 35 36.90 32.10 14.41
C LEU A 35 35.53 31.49 14.10
N LYS A 36 34.57 32.31 13.65
CA LYS A 36 33.24 31.86 13.25
C LYS A 36 33.28 30.93 12.01
N VAL A 37 34.21 31.16 11.09
CA VAL A 37 34.39 30.35 9.87
C VAL A 37 35.09 29.03 10.19
N SER A 38 36.15 29.07 11.00
CA SER A 38 36.86 27.87 11.44
C SER A 38 36.00 26.98 12.35
N LEU A 39 35.22 27.59 13.26
CA LEU A 39 34.25 26.89 14.10
C LEU A 39 33.14 26.24 13.27
N ASN A 40 32.56 26.95 12.30
CA ASN A 40 31.54 26.37 11.42
C ASN A 40 32.08 25.22 10.56
N ARG A 41 33.34 25.31 10.09
CA ARG A 41 33.99 24.22 9.34
C ARG A 41 34.22 23.00 10.24
N ALA A 42 34.71 23.21 11.46
CA ALA A 42 34.91 22.14 12.44
C ALA A 42 33.57 21.49 12.85
N LEU A 43 32.53 22.30 13.10
CA LEU A 43 31.18 21.82 13.42
C LEU A 43 30.56 21.04 12.26
N ARG A 44 30.73 21.48 11.01
CA ARG A 44 30.28 20.71 9.83
C ARG A 44 31.02 19.39 9.71
N ALA A 45 32.34 19.38 9.90
CA ALA A 45 33.12 18.14 9.87
C ALA A 45 32.69 17.16 10.98
N GLN A 46 32.41 17.67 12.18
CA GLN A 46 31.90 16.88 13.29
C GLN A 46 30.48 16.36 13.02
N LYS A 47 29.57 17.19 12.50
CA LYS A 47 28.21 16.79 12.09
C LYS A 47 28.24 15.74 10.98
N MET A 48 29.09 15.91 9.97
CA MET A 48 29.26 14.93 8.89
C MET A 48 29.83 13.60 9.40
N ARG A 49 30.79 13.62 10.33
CA ARG A 49 31.28 12.39 10.97
C ARG A 49 30.18 11.70 11.78
N ALA A 50 29.39 12.45 12.55
CA ALA A 50 28.25 11.90 13.28
C ALA A 50 27.19 11.31 12.33
N LEU A 51 26.86 12.01 11.24
CA LEU A 51 25.95 11.52 10.21
C LEU A 51 26.49 10.26 9.52
N MET A 52 27.78 10.20 9.18
CA MET A 52 28.39 9.01 8.55
C MET A 52 28.38 7.79 9.48
N LEU A 53 28.48 7.97 10.80
CA LEU A 53 28.36 6.88 11.77
C LEU A 53 26.93 6.34 11.87
N ILE A 54 25.91 7.19 11.68
CA ILE A 54 24.49 6.81 11.75
C ILE A 54 23.95 6.38 10.37
N ALA A 55 24.58 6.84 9.28
CA ALA A 55 24.12 6.64 7.91
C ALA A 55 23.86 5.17 7.53
N PRO A 56 24.69 4.18 7.89
CA PRO A 56 24.39 2.78 7.55
C PRO A 56 23.09 2.28 8.17
N LEU A 57 22.84 2.64 9.44
CA LEU A 57 21.61 2.27 10.14
C LEU A 57 20.40 3.02 9.56
N LEU A 58 20.56 4.31 9.25
CA LEU A 58 19.50 5.12 8.66
C LEU A 58 19.15 4.65 7.25
N LEU A 59 20.15 4.31 6.43
CA LEU A 59 19.97 3.73 5.11
C LEU A 59 19.26 2.37 5.21
N PHE A 60 19.69 1.51 6.14
CA PHE A 60 19.03 0.25 6.40
C PHE A 60 17.55 0.44 6.75
N ILE A 61 17.22 1.37 7.65
CA ILE A 61 15.83 1.67 8.01
C ILE A 61 15.06 2.24 6.80
N LEU A 62 15.67 3.11 6.02
CA LEU A 62 15.04 3.71 4.85
C LEU A 62 14.70 2.65 3.81
N VAL A 63 15.62 1.73 3.52
CA VAL A 63 15.44 0.68 2.53
C VAL A 63 14.51 -0.44 3.02
N THR A 64 14.60 -0.84 4.30
CA THR A 64 13.86 -2.02 4.79
C THR A 64 12.49 -1.70 5.38
N PHE A 65 12.26 -0.46 5.83
CA PHE A 65 10.98 -0.05 6.42
C PHE A 65 10.32 1.09 5.65
N VAL A 66 11.03 2.20 5.41
CA VAL A 66 10.39 3.41 4.84
C VAL A 66 10.00 3.20 3.38
N ALA A 67 10.89 2.65 2.56
CA ALA A 67 10.62 2.42 1.14
C ALA A 67 9.47 1.42 0.90
N PRO A 68 9.41 0.24 1.57
CA PRO A 68 8.27 -0.65 1.45
C PRO A 68 6.95 -0.05 1.97
N ILE A 69 7.00 0.77 3.03
CA ILE A 69 5.81 1.49 3.49
C ILE A 69 5.36 2.49 2.42
N PHE A 70 6.28 3.25 1.82
CA PHE A 70 5.94 4.20 0.77
C PHE A 70 5.37 3.50 -0.47
N ASP A 71 5.99 2.40 -0.92
CA ASP A 71 5.48 1.54 -1.99
C ASP A 71 4.06 1.05 -1.68
N MET A 72 3.88 0.50 -0.47
CA MET A 72 2.58 0.04 -0.02
C MET A 72 1.53 1.17 0.01
N LEU A 73 1.89 2.38 0.43
CA LEU A 73 0.98 3.52 0.42
C LEU A 73 0.72 4.01 -1.02
N PHE A 74 1.69 3.93 -1.93
CA PHE A 74 1.50 4.34 -3.33
C PHE A 74 0.52 3.44 -4.09
N ARG A 75 0.42 2.16 -3.72
CA ARG A 75 -0.62 1.25 -4.22
C ARG A 75 -2.05 1.77 -4.02
N SER A 76 -2.27 2.73 -3.10
CA SER A 76 -3.58 3.36 -2.91
C SER A 76 -4.05 4.25 -4.06
N VAL A 77 -3.14 4.66 -4.94
CA VAL A 77 -3.46 5.47 -6.13
C VAL A 77 -3.17 4.73 -7.43
N GLU A 78 -2.61 3.53 -7.38
CA GLU A 78 -2.16 2.79 -8.56
C GLU A 78 -3.26 1.83 -9.04
N ASN A 79 -3.60 1.90 -10.33
CA ASN A 79 -4.57 1.02 -10.97
C ASN A 79 -4.03 0.44 -12.27
N GLN A 80 -3.04 -0.45 -12.15
CA GLN A 80 -2.41 -1.07 -13.31
C GLN A 80 -3.17 -2.29 -13.83
N ILE A 81 -4.21 -2.78 -13.14
CA ILE A 81 -4.84 -4.07 -13.47
C ILE A 81 -5.46 -4.05 -14.88
N VAL A 82 -6.13 -2.95 -15.27
CA VAL A 82 -6.72 -2.84 -16.62
C VAL A 82 -5.61 -2.74 -17.66
N SER A 83 -4.66 -1.80 -17.51
CA SER A 83 -3.55 -1.60 -18.46
C SER A 83 -2.59 -2.80 -18.58
N GLU A 84 -2.40 -3.58 -17.52
CA GLU A 84 -1.57 -4.79 -17.55
C GLU A 84 -2.29 -5.98 -18.19
N THR A 85 -3.61 -6.03 -18.07
CA THR A 85 -4.42 -7.15 -18.61
C THR A 85 -4.86 -6.88 -20.04
N LEU A 86 -5.20 -5.63 -20.37
CA LEU A 86 -5.73 -5.19 -21.66
C LEU A 86 -4.89 -4.03 -22.26
N PRO A 87 -3.57 -4.20 -22.47
CA PRO A 87 -2.69 -3.11 -22.90
C PRO A 87 -3.03 -2.51 -24.26
N ARG A 88 -3.41 -3.33 -25.25
CA ARG A 88 -3.75 -2.87 -26.61
C ARG A 88 -5.12 -2.21 -26.63
N THR A 89 -6.08 -2.80 -25.91
CA THR A 89 -7.45 -2.30 -25.78
C THR A 89 -7.46 -0.92 -25.14
N VAL A 90 -6.65 -0.72 -24.09
CA VAL A 90 -6.50 0.58 -23.43
C VAL A 90 -6.00 1.65 -24.38
N VAL A 91 -5.00 1.33 -25.21
CA VAL A 91 -4.48 2.26 -26.23
C VAL A 91 -5.55 2.55 -27.29
N ALA A 92 -6.30 1.54 -27.72
CA ALA A 92 -7.38 1.71 -28.70
C ALA A 92 -8.54 2.56 -28.16
N LEU A 93 -8.80 2.51 -26.86
CA LEU A 93 -9.83 3.32 -26.19
C LEU A 93 -9.41 4.78 -25.96
N GLU A 94 -8.14 5.17 -26.12
CA GLU A 94 -7.69 6.56 -25.88
C GLU A 94 -8.38 7.58 -26.79
N ASP A 95 -8.75 7.18 -28.01
CA ASP A 95 -9.42 8.02 -29.00
C ASP A 95 -10.96 7.81 -29.05
N TRP A 96 -11.51 6.95 -28.17
CA TRP A 96 -12.94 6.68 -28.10
C TRP A 96 -13.70 7.80 -27.37
N ASP A 97 -14.85 8.21 -27.89
CA ASP A 97 -15.62 9.37 -27.38
C ASP A 97 -16.76 8.99 -26.41
N ALA A 98 -16.91 7.69 -26.12
CA ALA A 98 -17.94 7.12 -25.26
C ALA A 98 -19.40 7.45 -25.67
N GLU A 99 -19.66 7.83 -26.93
CA GLU A 99 -21.03 8.10 -27.39
C GLU A 99 -21.79 6.82 -27.82
N ASP A 100 -21.06 5.82 -28.33
CA ASP A 100 -21.58 4.54 -28.80
C ASP A 100 -20.56 3.42 -28.53
N ILE A 101 -20.96 2.15 -28.73
CA ILE A 101 -20.11 0.97 -28.58
C ILE A 101 -18.83 1.13 -29.42
N PRO A 102 -17.63 0.81 -28.89
CA PRO A 102 -16.36 0.99 -29.58
C PRO A 102 -16.28 0.31 -30.95
N ASP A 103 -15.50 0.90 -31.86
CA ASP A 103 -15.31 0.38 -33.22
C ASP A 103 -14.66 -1.01 -33.26
N GLU A 104 -14.64 -1.59 -34.46
CA GLU A 104 -14.12 -2.95 -34.67
C GLU A 104 -12.62 -3.07 -34.35
N ASP A 105 -11.86 -1.97 -34.41
CA ASP A 105 -10.45 -1.95 -34.07
C ASP A 105 -10.23 -2.12 -32.56
N VAL A 106 -11.10 -1.53 -31.72
CA VAL A 106 -11.09 -1.77 -30.27
C VAL A 106 -11.43 -3.23 -29.96
N PHE A 107 -12.39 -3.84 -30.67
CA PHE A 107 -12.71 -5.27 -30.49
C PHE A 107 -11.58 -6.19 -30.95
N ALA A 108 -10.85 -5.84 -32.02
CA ALA A 108 -9.66 -6.57 -32.44
C ALA A 108 -8.56 -6.50 -31.36
N ALA A 109 -8.30 -5.32 -30.81
CA ALA A 109 -7.37 -5.13 -29.70
C ALA A 109 -7.78 -5.93 -28.46
N LEU A 110 -9.07 -5.95 -28.13
CA LEU A 110 -9.64 -6.78 -27.07
C LEU A 110 -9.36 -8.26 -27.33
N SER A 111 -9.56 -8.76 -28.54
CA SER A 111 -9.28 -10.17 -28.90
C SER A 111 -7.85 -10.58 -28.60
N TYR A 112 -6.85 -9.77 -28.98
CA TYR A 112 -5.45 -10.08 -28.71
C TYR A 112 -5.13 -10.09 -27.21
N ASP A 113 -5.57 -9.07 -26.50
CA ASP A 113 -5.29 -8.94 -25.08
C ASP A 113 -6.03 -10.00 -24.25
N PHE A 114 -7.28 -10.26 -24.59
CA PHE A 114 -8.12 -11.18 -23.83
C PHE A 114 -7.68 -12.62 -24.02
N MET A 115 -7.22 -13.00 -25.23
CA MET A 115 -6.58 -14.30 -25.47
C MET A 115 -5.34 -14.47 -24.58
N GLU A 116 -4.42 -13.51 -24.61
CA GLU A 116 -3.22 -13.53 -23.77
C GLU A 116 -3.56 -13.56 -22.26
N ALA A 117 -4.60 -12.82 -21.85
CA ALA A 117 -5.09 -12.79 -20.48
C ALA A 117 -5.86 -14.07 -20.07
N ALA A 118 -6.45 -14.78 -21.02
CA ALA A 118 -7.12 -16.06 -20.83
C ALA A 118 -6.12 -17.15 -20.50
N GLU A 119 -5.06 -17.26 -21.31
CA GLU A 119 -3.99 -18.23 -21.13
C GLU A 119 -3.23 -18.03 -19.83
N ARG A 120 -2.89 -16.77 -19.51
CA ARG A 120 -2.30 -16.40 -18.21
C ARG A 120 -3.27 -16.47 -17.03
N ARG A 121 -4.56 -16.73 -17.28
CA ARG A 121 -5.65 -16.80 -16.29
C ARG A 121 -5.82 -15.52 -15.47
N ILE A 122 -5.40 -14.37 -16.01
CA ILE A 122 -5.50 -13.05 -15.35
C ILE A 122 -6.79 -12.30 -15.68
N HIS A 123 -7.50 -12.66 -16.76
CA HIS A 123 -8.78 -12.06 -17.14
C HIS A 123 -9.84 -12.13 -16.01
N THR A 124 -9.87 -13.22 -15.24
CA THR A 124 -10.82 -13.37 -14.11
C THR A 124 -10.54 -12.41 -12.95
N ARG A 125 -9.27 -12.03 -12.76
CA ARG A 125 -8.85 -11.04 -11.76
C ARG A 125 -9.34 -9.66 -12.16
N LEU A 126 -9.17 -9.29 -13.44
CA LEU A 126 -9.70 -8.05 -13.99
C LEU A 126 -11.22 -7.97 -13.85
N GLY A 127 -11.95 -9.00 -14.31
CA GLY A 127 -13.41 -9.06 -14.15
C GLY A 127 -13.87 -9.00 -12.68
N SER A 128 -13.10 -9.57 -11.74
CA SER A 128 -13.37 -9.45 -10.30
C SER A 128 -13.14 -8.04 -9.78
N ARG A 129 -12.14 -7.32 -10.29
CA ARG A 129 -11.85 -5.94 -9.89
C ARG A 129 -12.88 -4.96 -10.42
N LEU A 130 -13.27 -5.09 -11.68
CA LEU A 130 -14.27 -4.21 -12.29
C LEU A 130 -15.68 -4.51 -11.77
N ASN A 131 -15.94 -5.71 -11.24
CA ASN A 131 -17.24 -6.05 -10.66
C ASN A 131 -17.59 -5.26 -9.38
N TYR A 132 -16.60 -4.65 -8.72
CA TYR A 132 -16.88 -3.71 -7.64
C TYR A 132 -17.54 -2.42 -8.14
N GLU A 133 -17.34 -2.09 -9.41
CA GLU A 133 -17.81 -0.87 -10.05
C GLU A 133 -19.09 -1.16 -10.85
N THR A 134 -19.07 -2.22 -11.67
CA THR A 134 -20.20 -2.64 -12.50
C THR A 134 -20.55 -4.12 -12.26
N THR A 135 -21.72 -4.36 -11.69
CA THR A 135 -22.15 -5.73 -11.32
C THR A 135 -22.35 -6.60 -12.56
N GLY A 136 -21.83 -7.83 -12.54
CA GLY A 136 -21.95 -8.80 -13.64
C GLY A 136 -20.66 -9.00 -14.43
N LEU A 137 -19.71 -8.05 -14.36
CA LEU A 137 -18.43 -8.15 -15.07
C LEU A 137 -17.62 -9.38 -14.67
N SER A 138 -17.71 -9.82 -13.42
CA SER A 138 -17.04 -11.06 -12.98
C SER A 138 -17.52 -12.31 -13.72
N SER A 139 -18.82 -12.41 -14.01
CA SER A 139 -19.37 -13.56 -14.75
C SER A 139 -19.08 -13.43 -16.24
N MET A 140 -19.21 -12.21 -16.79
CA MET A 140 -18.95 -11.89 -18.19
C MET A 140 -17.51 -12.26 -18.58
N PHE A 141 -16.50 -11.74 -17.87
CA PHE A 141 -15.09 -12.06 -18.13
C PHE A 141 -14.81 -13.56 -18.03
N ARG A 142 -15.40 -14.26 -17.05
CA ARG A 142 -15.26 -15.73 -16.95
C ARG A 142 -15.93 -16.48 -18.08
N ARG A 143 -17.00 -15.96 -18.67
CA ARG A 143 -17.72 -16.60 -19.78
C ARG A 143 -16.93 -16.43 -21.07
N SER A 144 -16.51 -15.20 -21.37
CA SER A 144 -15.68 -14.91 -22.54
C SER A 144 -14.34 -15.63 -22.51
N GLY A 145 -13.72 -15.81 -21.33
CA GLY A 145 -12.50 -16.61 -21.21
C GLY A 145 -12.64 -18.10 -21.52
N ARG A 146 -13.87 -18.62 -21.70
CA ARG A 146 -14.10 -20.00 -22.17
C ARG A 146 -14.35 -20.10 -23.67
N GLY A 147 -14.56 -18.97 -24.35
CA GLY A 147 -14.85 -18.92 -25.79
C GLY A 147 -13.83 -18.12 -26.59
N VAL A 148 -12.90 -17.41 -25.95
CA VAL A 148 -11.95 -16.53 -26.64
C VAL A 148 -11.06 -17.28 -27.65
N ASP A 149 -10.84 -18.58 -27.43
CA ASP A 149 -10.08 -19.45 -28.34
C ASP A 149 -10.76 -19.55 -29.72
N ASP A 150 -12.09 -19.40 -29.78
CA ASP A 150 -12.87 -19.42 -31.03
C ASP A 150 -12.74 -18.09 -31.80
N VAL A 151 -12.17 -17.03 -31.20
CA VAL A 151 -12.02 -15.73 -31.86
C VAL A 151 -10.96 -15.80 -32.94
N GLY A 152 -11.40 -15.67 -34.19
CA GLY A 152 -10.55 -15.76 -35.37
C GLY A 152 -10.55 -17.14 -36.04
N GLU A 153 -11.29 -18.11 -35.51
CA GLU A 153 -11.41 -19.47 -36.07
C GLU A 153 -11.79 -19.43 -37.56
N GLY A 154 -12.77 -18.59 -37.93
CA GLY A 154 -13.17 -18.44 -39.33
C GLY A 154 -12.06 -17.91 -40.25
N TYR A 155 -11.08 -17.16 -39.74
CA TYR A 155 -9.90 -16.76 -40.52
C TYR A 155 -8.85 -17.88 -40.54
N ALA A 156 -8.65 -18.58 -39.42
CA ALA A 156 -7.75 -19.73 -39.36
C ALA A 156 -8.14 -20.80 -40.38
N ASP A 157 -9.40 -21.21 -40.39
CA ASP A 157 -9.96 -22.17 -41.34
C ASP A 157 -9.69 -21.77 -42.80
N GLN A 158 -9.95 -20.50 -43.15
CA GLN A 158 -9.77 -20.00 -44.51
C GLN A 158 -8.29 -19.95 -44.94
N PHE A 159 -7.36 -19.66 -44.04
CA PHE A 159 -5.93 -19.73 -44.33
C PHE A 159 -5.45 -21.19 -44.45
N ILE A 160 -5.88 -22.08 -43.56
CA ILE A 160 -5.52 -23.50 -43.60
C ILE A 160 -6.06 -24.17 -44.87
N ASP A 161 -7.30 -23.86 -45.28
CA ASP A 161 -7.90 -24.32 -46.53
C ASP A 161 -7.15 -23.82 -47.77
N LEU A 162 -6.53 -22.63 -47.69
CA LEU A 162 -5.71 -22.08 -48.76
C LEU A 162 -4.39 -22.84 -48.92
N ASP A 163 -3.70 -23.11 -47.82
CA ASP A 163 -2.46 -23.89 -47.78
C ASP A 163 -2.29 -24.53 -46.39
N ALA A 164 -2.17 -25.87 -46.35
CA ALA A 164 -1.98 -26.61 -45.09
C ALA A 164 -0.70 -26.22 -44.34
N ALA A 165 0.26 -25.55 -44.99
CA ALA A 165 1.42 -24.97 -44.30
C ALA A 165 1.04 -23.90 -43.25
N TRP A 166 -0.17 -23.33 -43.32
CA TRP A 166 -0.66 -22.40 -42.30
C TRP A 166 -0.96 -23.08 -40.96
N GLU A 167 -1.21 -24.38 -40.94
CA GLU A 167 -1.40 -25.17 -39.71
C GLU A 167 -0.05 -25.55 -39.06
N ASP A 168 1.06 -25.51 -39.81
CA ASP A 168 2.38 -25.97 -39.34
C ASP A 168 3.07 -24.93 -38.42
N PRO A 169 3.29 -25.24 -37.13
CA PRO A 169 3.99 -24.34 -36.20
C PRO A 169 5.41 -23.99 -36.65
N VAL A 170 6.09 -24.93 -37.32
CA VAL A 170 7.46 -24.71 -37.82
C VAL A 170 7.47 -23.69 -38.96
N ALA A 171 6.44 -23.69 -39.81
CA ALA A 171 6.30 -22.71 -40.89
C ALA A 171 6.11 -21.30 -40.32
N TRP A 172 5.26 -21.16 -39.30
CA TRP A 172 5.07 -19.89 -38.60
C TRP A 172 6.34 -19.39 -37.91
N ALA A 173 7.02 -20.26 -37.17
CA ALA A 173 8.27 -19.90 -36.51
C ALA A 173 9.34 -19.50 -37.53
N ALA A 174 9.42 -20.17 -38.68
CA ALA A 174 10.35 -19.81 -39.75
C ALA A 174 10.09 -18.41 -40.33
N MET A 175 8.83 -17.97 -40.40
CA MET A 175 8.46 -16.61 -40.84
C MET A 175 8.69 -15.55 -39.77
N MET A 176 8.38 -15.87 -38.52
CA MET A 176 8.31 -14.90 -37.43
C MET A 176 9.61 -14.75 -36.64
N ALA A 177 10.43 -15.81 -36.56
CA ALA A 177 11.61 -15.82 -35.72
C ALA A 177 12.80 -15.06 -36.31
N SER A 178 13.55 -14.42 -35.42
CA SER A 178 14.84 -13.83 -35.77
C SER A 178 15.88 -14.90 -36.14
N PRO A 179 16.86 -14.56 -36.99
CA PRO A 179 17.98 -15.44 -37.29
C PRO A 179 18.76 -15.87 -36.03
N ASP A 180 18.91 -14.96 -35.06
CA ASP A 180 19.63 -15.21 -33.82
C ASP A 180 18.91 -16.25 -32.95
N TRP A 181 17.58 -16.14 -32.81
CA TRP A 181 16.80 -17.16 -32.11
C TRP A 181 16.85 -18.50 -32.83
N THR A 182 16.72 -18.51 -34.16
CA THR A 182 16.77 -19.74 -34.95
C THR A 182 18.10 -20.49 -34.76
N ALA A 183 19.22 -19.77 -34.73
CA ALA A 183 20.53 -20.34 -34.46
C ALA A 183 20.65 -20.87 -33.02
N ALA A 184 20.19 -20.11 -32.02
CA ALA A 184 20.19 -20.53 -30.62
C ALA A 184 19.30 -21.76 -30.39
N GLN A 185 18.14 -21.81 -31.03
CA GLN A 185 17.21 -22.91 -30.97
C GLN A 185 17.82 -24.20 -31.55
N ALA A 186 18.51 -24.09 -32.70
CA ALA A 186 19.20 -25.22 -33.30
C ALA A 186 20.35 -25.75 -32.42
N GLU A 187 21.10 -24.86 -31.76
CA GLU A 187 22.14 -25.24 -30.81
C GLU A 187 21.55 -25.93 -29.57
N TRP A 188 20.51 -25.35 -28.99
CA TRP A 188 19.80 -25.92 -27.83
C TRP A 188 19.23 -27.30 -28.16
N ALA A 189 18.53 -27.45 -29.29
CA ALA A 189 17.98 -28.73 -29.72
C ALA A 189 19.06 -29.79 -29.95
N ALA A 190 20.23 -29.39 -30.48
CA ALA A 190 21.37 -30.29 -30.64
C ALA A 190 21.95 -30.74 -29.29
N THR A 191 22.06 -29.83 -28.31
CA THR A 191 22.48 -30.17 -26.93
C THR A 191 21.45 -31.06 -26.24
N LEU A 192 20.16 -30.78 -26.38
CA LEU A 192 19.08 -31.59 -25.82
C LEU A 192 19.15 -33.04 -26.35
N ALA A 193 19.34 -33.19 -27.66
CA ALA A 193 19.44 -34.50 -28.30
C ALA A 193 20.73 -35.26 -27.93
N ALA A 194 21.84 -34.57 -27.70
CA ALA A 194 23.14 -35.18 -27.40
C ALA A 194 23.33 -35.51 -25.90
N ASP A 195 22.97 -34.57 -25.03
CA ASP A 195 23.37 -34.54 -23.62
C ASP A 195 22.17 -34.53 -22.65
N GLY A 196 20.94 -34.40 -23.14
CA GLY A 196 19.70 -34.42 -22.35
C GLY A 196 19.30 -33.07 -21.72
N GLU A 197 18.11 -33.01 -21.11
CA GLU A 197 17.49 -31.79 -20.57
C GLU A 197 18.37 -31.05 -19.56
N ASP A 198 19.04 -31.77 -18.66
CA ASP A 198 19.91 -31.17 -17.63
C ASP A 198 21.07 -30.36 -18.21
N ALA A 199 21.57 -30.75 -19.39
CA ALA A 199 22.69 -30.10 -20.07
C ALA A 199 22.23 -28.97 -21.00
N ALA A 200 21.09 -29.14 -21.68
CA ALA A 200 20.52 -28.13 -22.55
C ALA A 200 19.97 -26.92 -21.79
N GLY A 201 19.41 -27.15 -20.60
CA GLY A 201 18.74 -26.10 -19.83
C GLY A 201 17.42 -25.66 -20.49
N PRO A 202 16.86 -24.51 -20.07
CA PRO A 202 15.60 -24.02 -20.63
C PRO A 202 15.75 -23.62 -22.10
N GLU A 203 14.69 -23.86 -22.88
CA GLU A 203 14.60 -23.44 -24.28
C GLU A 203 14.83 -21.92 -24.40
N PRO A 204 15.58 -21.44 -25.42
CA PRO A 204 15.78 -20.01 -25.61
C PRO A 204 14.45 -19.29 -25.89
N LEU A 205 14.21 -18.20 -25.15
CA LEU A 205 13.00 -17.39 -25.31
C LEU A 205 12.87 -16.82 -26.73
N PHE A 206 11.67 -16.94 -27.31
CA PHE A 206 11.35 -16.49 -28.65
C PHE A 206 11.72 -15.02 -28.90
N GLN A 207 12.40 -14.77 -30.03
CA GLN A 207 12.76 -13.43 -30.49
C GLN A 207 12.27 -13.22 -31.92
N LEU A 208 11.49 -12.16 -32.11
CA LEU A 208 10.84 -11.79 -33.36
C LEU A 208 11.82 -11.17 -34.37
N ALA A 209 11.66 -11.49 -35.65
CA ALA A 209 12.43 -10.86 -36.73
C ALA A 209 12.02 -9.39 -36.94
N ALA A 210 13.00 -8.52 -37.22
CA ALA A 210 12.75 -7.08 -37.31
C ALA A 210 12.07 -6.66 -38.62
N ASP A 211 12.29 -7.41 -39.69
CA ASP A 211 11.73 -7.21 -41.02
C ASP A 211 10.26 -7.63 -41.10
N ILE A 212 9.91 -8.81 -40.57
CA ILE A 212 8.50 -9.25 -40.56
C ILE A 212 7.61 -8.32 -39.73
N ARG A 213 8.13 -7.77 -38.62
CA ARG A 213 7.38 -6.78 -37.81
C ARG A 213 7.03 -5.51 -38.58
N GLN A 214 7.86 -5.11 -39.55
CA GLN A 214 7.55 -3.96 -40.41
C GLN A 214 6.50 -4.31 -41.46
N ALA A 215 6.53 -5.55 -41.95
CA ALA A 215 5.58 -6.05 -42.95
C ALA A 215 4.20 -6.31 -42.35
N LEU A 216 4.14 -7.00 -41.21
CA LEU A 216 2.94 -7.49 -40.54
C LEU A 216 2.99 -7.17 -39.03
N PRO A 217 2.82 -5.90 -38.64
CA PRO A 217 2.99 -5.49 -37.25
C PRO A 217 2.01 -6.16 -36.28
N GLU A 218 0.73 -6.29 -36.61
CA GLU A 218 -0.27 -6.93 -35.73
C GLU A 218 0.03 -8.42 -35.57
N THR A 219 0.27 -9.11 -36.69
CA THR A 219 0.56 -10.54 -36.76
C THR A 219 1.81 -10.88 -35.96
N ALA A 220 2.87 -10.10 -36.16
CA ALA A 220 4.15 -10.34 -35.51
C ALA A 220 4.07 -10.11 -33.99
N ASP A 221 3.29 -9.13 -33.53
CA ASP A 221 3.08 -8.90 -32.10
C ASP A 221 2.13 -9.94 -31.47
N ALA A 222 1.10 -10.41 -32.18
CA ALA A 222 0.23 -11.51 -31.74
C ALA A 222 1.01 -12.82 -31.63
N TYR A 223 1.76 -13.20 -32.68
CA TYR A 223 2.58 -14.42 -32.69
C TYR A 223 3.66 -14.42 -31.60
N ARG A 224 4.31 -13.28 -31.36
CA ARG A 224 5.27 -13.17 -30.25
C ARG A 224 4.60 -13.40 -28.89
N SER A 225 3.35 -12.98 -28.73
CA SER A 225 2.59 -13.14 -27.49
C SER A 225 2.19 -14.59 -27.28
N PHE A 226 1.73 -15.26 -28.34
CA PHE A 226 1.55 -16.71 -28.41
C PHE A 226 2.84 -17.44 -28.00
N ALA A 227 3.91 -17.28 -28.78
CA ALA A 227 5.14 -18.05 -28.59
C ALA A 227 5.75 -17.89 -27.20
N ARG A 228 5.69 -16.68 -26.62
CA ARG A 228 6.17 -16.46 -25.25
C ARG A 228 5.27 -17.07 -24.19
N THR A 229 3.96 -17.05 -24.40
CA THR A 229 3.00 -17.60 -23.43
C THR A 229 3.13 -19.12 -23.37
N VAL A 230 3.19 -19.78 -24.53
CA VAL A 230 3.49 -21.22 -24.65
C VAL A 230 4.77 -21.60 -23.90
N GLN A 231 5.86 -20.85 -24.10
CA GLN A 231 7.13 -21.11 -23.42
C GLN A 231 7.10 -20.87 -21.91
N THR A 232 6.29 -19.93 -21.42
CA THR A 232 6.36 -19.47 -20.02
C THR A 232 5.25 -19.99 -19.11
N GLU A 233 4.05 -20.18 -19.65
CA GLU A 233 2.89 -20.68 -18.91
C GLU A 233 2.71 -22.20 -19.11
N ASP A 234 2.87 -22.68 -20.35
CA ASP A 234 2.67 -24.10 -20.68
C ASP A 234 3.96 -24.92 -20.64
N ALA A 235 5.11 -24.23 -20.65
CA ALA A 235 6.44 -24.82 -20.70
C ALA A 235 6.63 -25.75 -21.91
N ASP A 236 6.01 -25.38 -23.03
CA ASP A 236 6.08 -26.08 -24.32
C ASP A 236 6.83 -25.24 -25.37
N SER A 237 7.10 -25.82 -26.54
CA SER A 237 7.77 -25.15 -27.64
C SER A 237 6.77 -24.55 -28.64
N PRO A 238 6.98 -23.31 -29.12
CA PRO A 238 6.18 -22.72 -30.19
C PRO A 238 6.37 -23.44 -31.55
N LEU A 239 7.22 -24.46 -31.60
CA LEU A 239 7.41 -25.35 -32.76
C LEU A 239 6.52 -26.60 -32.71
N GLU A 240 5.81 -26.84 -31.61
CA GLU A 240 4.99 -28.02 -31.39
C GLU A 240 3.49 -27.70 -31.25
N GLU A 241 3.15 -26.42 -31.02
CA GLU A 241 1.79 -25.95 -30.80
C GLU A 241 1.29 -25.05 -31.93
N GLU A 242 0.02 -25.23 -32.31
CA GLU A 242 -0.63 -24.41 -33.34
C GLU A 242 -0.84 -22.98 -32.85
N PRO A 243 -0.60 -21.94 -33.68
CA PRO A 243 -0.83 -20.56 -33.28
C PRO A 243 -2.29 -20.32 -32.93
N TRP A 244 -2.54 -19.46 -31.94
CA TRP A 244 -3.90 -19.07 -31.57
C TRP A 244 -4.68 -18.52 -32.77
N ASN A 245 -6.00 -18.75 -32.80
CA ASN A 245 -6.90 -18.21 -33.83
C ASN A 245 -6.81 -16.69 -33.97
N THR A 246 -6.50 -15.98 -32.88
CA THR A 246 -6.25 -14.54 -32.89
C THR A 246 -5.02 -14.13 -33.71
N VAL A 247 -4.03 -15.00 -33.90
CA VAL A 247 -2.89 -14.76 -34.81
C VAL A 247 -3.35 -14.70 -36.26
N TYR A 248 -4.31 -15.55 -36.67
CA TYR A 248 -4.88 -15.53 -38.02
C TYR A 248 -5.77 -14.30 -38.25
N LEU A 249 -6.50 -13.86 -37.23
CA LEU A 249 -7.21 -12.57 -37.26
C LEU A 249 -6.22 -11.41 -37.52
N ALA A 250 -5.09 -11.39 -36.80
CA ALA A 250 -4.04 -10.39 -37.01
C ALA A 250 -3.43 -10.47 -38.42
N LEU A 251 -3.21 -11.68 -38.93
CA LEU A 251 -2.74 -11.90 -40.30
C LEU A 251 -3.72 -11.35 -41.33
N TYR A 252 -5.00 -11.66 -41.21
CA TYR A 252 -6.03 -11.13 -42.09
C TYR A 252 -6.02 -9.60 -42.10
N ARG A 253 -5.98 -8.98 -40.91
CA ARG A 253 -5.98 -7.51 -40.75
C ARG A 253 -4.73 -6.87 -41.35
N ASP A 254 -3.55 -7.45 -41.16
CA ASP A 254 -2.33 -6.92 -41.78
C ASP A 254 -2.32 -7.06 -43.31
N LEU A 255 -2.90 -8.15 -43.84
CA LEU A 255 -2.93 -8.41 -45.28
C LEU A 255 -4.02 -7.62 -46.03
N THR A 256 -5.06 -7.16 -45.34
CA THR A 256 -6.19 -6.44 -45.95
C THR A 256 -6.30 -4.97 -45.55
N GLY A 257 -5.72 -4.61 -44.40
CA GLY A 257 -5.78 -3.27 -43.81
C GLY A 257 -4.70 -2.31 -44.32
N ALA A 258 -4.39 -1.31 -43.49
CA ALA A 258 -3.48 -0.22 -43.85
C ALA A 258 -2.02 -0.67 -44.08
N THR A 259 -1.62 -1.80 -43.51
CA THR A 259 -0.26 -2.35 -43.57
C THR A 259 -0.04 -3.27 -44.76
N ALA A 260 -1.09 -3.63 -45.52
CA ALA A 260 -1.03 -4.57 -46.63
C ALA A 260 0.04 -4.20 -47.68
N THR A 261 0.28 -2.91 -47.92
CA THR A 261 1.29 -2.45 -48.88
C THR A 261 2.72 -2.76 -48.44
N ASN A 262 2.97 -2.92 -47.13
CA ASN A 262 4.30 -3.17 -46.58
C ASN A 262 4.85 -4.53 -47.03
N LEU A 263 3.96 -5.49 -47.27
CA LEU A 263 4.34 -6.84 -47.70
C LEU A 263 5.08 -6.85 -49.05
N SER A 264 4.83 -5.87 -49.92
CA SER A 264 5.52 -5.76 -51.21
C SER A 264 7.04 -5.57 -51.09
N ALA A 265 7.50 -5.02 -49.96
CA ALA A 265 8.91 -4.79 -49.67
C ALA A 265 9.55 -5.92 -48.85
N TYR A 266 8.78 -6.93 -48.43
CA TYR A 266 9.27 -8.05 -47.63
C TYR A 266 9.81 -9.17 -48.51
N ASP A 267 11.08 -9.54 -48.29
CA ASP A 267 11.79 -10.61 -49.02
C ASP A 267 12.32 -11.72 -48.09
N GLY A 268 11.83 -11.78 -46.85
CA GLY A 268 12.23 -12.77 -45.86
C GLY A 268 11.57 -14.15 -46.05
N PRO A 269 11.75 -15.07 -45.07
CA PRO A 269 11.13 -16.38 -45.10
C PRO A 269 9.61 -16.32 -45.28
N GLY A 270 9.04 -17.22 -46.09
CA GLY A 270 7.59 -17.24 -46.34
C GLY A 270 7.04 -16.11 -47.21
N ALA A 271 7.85 -15.21 -47.75
CA ALA A 271 7.37 -14.07 -48.56
C ALA A 271 6.45 -14.49 -49.74
N ALA A 272 6.69 -15.64 -50.38
CA ALA A 272 5.83 -16.14 -51.45
C ALA A 272 4.47 -16.63 -50.94
N MET A 273 4.45 -17.32 -49.79
CA MET A 273 3.25 -17.79 -49.11
C MET A 273 2.40 -16.61 -48.63
N LEU A 274 3.04 -15.60 -48.03
CA LEU A 274 2.38 -14.36 -47.60
C LEU A 274 1.77 -13.58 -48.76
N ARG A 275 2.46 -13.45 -49.91
CA ARG A 275 1.89 -12.76 -51.08
C ARG A 275 0.68 -13.50 -51.65
N THR A 276 0.73 -14.84 -51.66
CA THR A 276 -0.41 -15.68 -52.08
C THR A 276 -1.58 -15.51 -51.12
N ALA A 277 -1.31 -15.47 -49.81
CA ALA A 277 -2.29 -15.22 -48.77
C ALA A 277 -2.88 -13.80 -48.88
N ALA A 278 -2.09 -12.77 -49.15
CA ALA A 278 -2.57 -11.40 -49.37
C ALA A 278 -3.57 -11.30 -50.53
N ASP A 279 -3.25 -11.96 -51.66
CA ASP A 279 -4.15 -11.98 -52.83
C ASP A 279 -5.47 -12.71 -52.51
N ALA A 280 -5.41 -13.81 -51.74
CA ALA A 280 -6.58 -14.59 -51.36
C ALA A 280 -7.44 -13.91 -50.29
N ALA A 281 -6.81 -13.26 -49.29
CA ALA A 281 -7.48 -12.64 -48.15
C ALA A 281 -8.49 -11.55 -48.55
N GLN A 282 -8.30 -10.90 -49.71
CA GLN A 282 -9.25 -9.92 -50.26
C GLN A 282 -10.63 -10.54 -50.57
N GLY A 283 -10.70 -11.85 -50.75
CA GLY A 283 -11.93 -12.60 -51.03
C GLY A 283 -12.45 -13.44 -49.87
N PHE A 284 -11.83 -13.36 -48.69
CA PHE A 284 -12.25 -14.12 -47.51
C PHE A 284 -13.60 -13.62 -46.99
N GLU A 285 -14.36 -14.53 -46.39
CA GLU A 285 -15.54 -14.19 -45.61
C GLU A 285 -15.12 -13.42 -44.36
N THR A 286 -15.67 -12.21 -44.21
CA THR A 286 -15.40 -11.31 -43.09
C THR A 286 -16.25 -11.70 -41.89
N VAL A 287 -15.61 -11.79 -40.73
CA VAL A 287 -16.28 -12.03 -39.45
C VAL A 287 -16.50 -10.69 -38.74
N ASP A 288 -17.74 -10.40 -38.32
CA ASP A 288 -18.05 -9.24 -37.47
C ASP A 288 -17.61 -9.55 -36.03
N LEU A 289 -16.52 -8.90 -35.59
CA LEU A 289 -15.98 -9.13 -34.26
C LEU A 289 -16.96 -8.74 -33.16
N ARG A 290 -17.81 -7.73 -33.36
CA ARG A 290 -18.81 -7.34 -32.34
C ARG A 290 -19.80 -8.46 -32.11
N ALA A 291 -20.29 -9.08 -33.19
CA ALA A 291 -21.21 -10.20 -33.11
C ALA A 291 -20.58 -11.42 -32.42
N VAL A 292 -19.30 -11.72 -32.69
CA VAL A 292 -18.58 -12.81 -32.01
C VAL A 292 -18.53 -12.58 -30.50
N TRP A 293 -18.21 -11.36 -30.07
CA TRP A 293 -18.15 -11.01 -28.65
C TRP A 293 -19.54 -10.96 -27.99
N GLU A 294 -20.57 -10.50 -28.71
CA GLU A 294 -21.98 -10.55 -28.29
C GLU A 294 -22.46 -11.99 -28.05
N ASP A 295 -22.14 -12.91 -28.96
CA ASP A 295 -22.51 -14.32 -28.84
C ASP A 295 -21.86 -14.99 -27.61
N MET A 296 -20.66 -14.53 -27.20
CA MET A 296 -20.02 -15.00 -25.97
C MET A 296 -20.70 -14.46 -24.72
N ASP A 297 -20.97 -13.16 -24.68
CA ASP A 297 -21.71 -12.50 -23.62
C ASP A 297 -22.31 -11.17 -24.12
N ASP A 298 -23.61 -11.00 -23.92
CA ASP A 298 -24.37 -9.82 -24.32
C ASP A 298 -23.86 -8.53 -23.63
N GLY A 299 -23.14 -8.66 -22.51
CA GLY A 299 -22.49 -7.51 -21.86
C GLY A 299 -21.47 -6.76 -22.74
N TRP A 300 -20.87 -7.37 -23.76
CA TRP A 300 -19.88 -6.69 -24.61
C TRP A 300 -20.48 -5.66 -25.56
N ILE A 301 -21.79 -5.69 -25.78
CA ILE A 301 -22.51 -4.66 -26.55
C ILE A 301 -23.19 -3.63 -25.65
N GLU A 302 -22.97 -3.69 -24.33
CA GLU A 302 -23.49 -2.71 -23.38
C GLU A 302 -22.48 -1.58 -23.17
N LEU A 303 -22.86 -0.36 -23.53
CA LEU A 303 -22.02 0.84 -23.37
C LEU A 303 -21.41 1.00 -21.96
N PRO A 304 -22.15 0.75 -20.85
CA PRO A 304 -21.58 0.86 -19.49
C PRO A 304 -20.39 -0.05 -19.21
N VAL A 305 -20.25 -1.17 -19.94
CA VAL A 305 -19.09 -2.06 -19.80
C VAL A 305 -17.82 -1.37 -20.30
N TRP A 306 -17.90 -0.75 -21.48
CA TRP A 306 -16.77 -0.05 -22.08
C TRP A 306 -16.41 1.22 -21.33
N GLU A 307 -17.40 2.00 -20.89
CA GLU A 307 -17.17 3.15 -20.00
C GLU A 307 -16.45 2.73 -18.70
N THR A 308 -16.79 1.55 -18.16
CA THR A 308 -16.12 1.00 -16.97
C THR A 308 -14.68 0.57 -17.27
N ILE A 309 -14.40 0.01 -18.44
CA ILE A 309 -13.03 -0.36 -18.82
C ILE A 309 -12.20 0.92 -19.02
N GLU A 310 -12.71 1.88 -19.79
CA GLU A 310 -12.05 3.15 -20.08
C GLU A 310 -11.78 3.97 -18.80
N ALA A 311 -12.79 4.16 -17.93
CA ALA A 311 -12.65 4.93 -16.69
C ALA A 311 -11.60 4.36 -15.72
N PHE A 312 -11.26 3.09 -15.86
CA PHE A 312 -10.26 2.39 -15.05
C PHE A 312 -8.99 2.03 -15.84
N SER A 313 -8.87 2.50 -17.07
CA SER A 313 -7.68 2.32 -17.92
C SER A 313 -6.50 3.20 -17.48
N ASP A 314 -6.79 4.31 -16.80
CA ASP A 314 -5.76 5.20 -16.25
C ASP A 314 -4.88 4.46 -15.22
N PRO A 315 -3.54 4.58 -15.31
CA PRO A 315 -2.61 3.93 -14.37
C PRO A 315 -2.74 4.48 -12.94
N TYR A 316 -3.42 5.63 -12.78
CA TYR A 316 -3.72 6.24 -11.50
C TYR A 316 -5.23 6.31 -11.25
N THR A 317 -5.66 5.99 -10.04
CA THR A 317 -7.07 6.05 -9.63
C THR A 317 -7.25 6.77 -8.30
N ALA A 318 -8.32 7.56 -8.20
CA ALA A 318 -8.83 8.05 -6.92
C ALA A 318 -9.83 7.05 -6.27
N GLY A 319 -10.20 5.98 -6.97
CA GLY A 319 -11.29 5.06 -6.59
C GLY A 319 -11.10 4.40 -5.22
N TYR A 320 -9.87 4.03 -4.86
CA TYR A 320 -9.60 3.44 -3.54
C TYR A 320 -9.77 4.45 -2.39
N PHE A 321 -9.37 5.70 -2.59
CA PHE A 321 -9.58 6.76 -1.59
C PHE A 321 -11.06 7.12 -1.45
N LEU A 322 -11.79 7.19 -2.56
CA LEU A 322 -13.24 7.38 -2.57
C LEU A 322 -13.93 6.24 -1.83
N SER A 323 -13.58 4.99 -2.14
CA SER A 323 -14.11 3.79 -1.47
C SER A 323 -13.82 3.81 0.03
N ALA A 324 -12.62 4.22 0.43
CA ALA A 324 -12.24 4.34 1.84
C ALA A 324 -13.05 5.39 2.63
N VAL A 325 -13.75 6.30 1.95
CA VAL A 325 -14.68 7.28 2.53
C VAL A 325 -16.14 7.03 2.11
N ASP A 326 -16.50 5.78 1.80
CA ASP A 326 -17.87 5.36 1.45
C ASP A 326 -18.43 6.04 0.16
N LEU A 327 -17.56 6.41 -0.77
CA LEU A 327 -17.86 6.91 -2.11
C LEU A 327 -17.40 5.92 -3.19
N GLN A 328 -17.88 6.07 -4.43
CA GLN A 328 -17.49 5.27 -5.59
C GLN A 328 -17.20 6.18 -6.78
N LEU A 329 -16.33 5.71 -7.67
CA LEU A 329 -16.10 6.34 -8.97
C LEU A 329 -16.99 5.61 -9.98
N THR A 330 -17.91 6.34 -10.59
CA THR A 330 -18.79 5.86 -11.68
C THR A 330 -18.41 6.56 -12.98
N PRO A 331 -18.85 6.07 -14.15
CA PRO A 331 -18.68 6.77 -15.43
C PRO A 331 -19.14 8.22 -15.37
N ASP A 332 -20.27 8.48 -14.70
CA ASP A 332 -20.83 9.83 -14.47
C ASP A 332 -20.07 10.67 -13.42
N GLY A 333 -18.99 10.15 -12.85
CA GLY A 333 -18.17 10.79 -11.82
C GLY A 333 -18.35 10.21 -10.41
N VAL A 334 -18.15 11.03 -9.38
CA VAL A 334 -18.14 10.57 -7.98
C VAL A 334 -19.56 10.46 -7.42
N ALA A 335 -19.95 9.25 -7.00
CA ALA A 335 -21.23 8.96 -6.37
C ALA A 335 -21.04 8.37 -4.97
N ALA A 336 -22.11 8.38 -4.17
CA ALA A 336 -22.07 7.73 -2.85
C ALA A 336 -22.37 6.23 -2.98
N GLN A 337 -21.63 5.39 -2.26
CA GLN A 337 -21.84 3.93 -2.26
C GLN A 337 -23.26 3.56 -1.80
N PRO A 338 -23.80 2.39 -2.14
CA PRO A 338 -25.06 1.90 -1.59
C PRO A 338 -25.02 1.84 -0.06
N GLU A 339 -26.14 2.14 0.62
CA GLU A 339 -26.18 2.25 2.10
C GLU A 339 -25.66 1.00 2.83
N GLU A 340 -25.88 -0.18 2.25
CA GLU A 340 -25.42 -1.46 2.80
C GLU A 340 -23.89 -1.62 2.81
N GLN A 341 -23.19 -0.88 1.92
CA GLN A 341 -21.74 -0.93 1.75
C GLN A 341 -21.00 0.20 2.49
N ARG A 342 -21.72 1.22 2.99
CA ARG A 342 -21.13 2.36 3.72
C ARG A 342 -20.71 1.98 5.13
N ILE A 343 -19.51 1.41 5.27
CA ILE A 343 -19.00 0.91 6.55
C ILE A 343 -17.75 1.63 7.04
N TYR A 344 -16.98 2.29 6.17
CA TYR A 344 -15.63 2.75 6.51
C TYR A 344 -15.63 4.01 7.37
N ILE A 345 -16.45 5.02 7.05
CA ILE A 345 -16.55 6.24 7.88
C ILE A 345 -17.00 5.88 9.29
N LEU A 346 -17.99 5.00 9.41
CA LEU A 346 -18.47 4.51 10.70
C LEU A 346 -17.33 3.85 11.50
N LEU A 347 -16.51 3.02 10.85
CA LEU A 347 -15.38 2.35 11.48
C LEU A 347 -14.27 3.33 11.88
N PHE A 348 -13.96 4.35 11.06
CA PHE A 348 -13.01 5.41 11.43
C PHE A 348 -13.47 6.16 12.69
N GLN A 349 -14.73 6.59 12.72
CA GLN A 349 -15.30 7.28 13.88
C GLN A 349 -15.27 6.40 15.13
N ARG A 350 -15.64 5.12 14.98
CA ARG A 350 -15.60 4.14 16.06
C ARG A 350 -14.19 3.93 16.59
N THR A 351 -13.20 3.74 15.71
CA THR A 351 -11.79 3.59 16.10
C THR A 351 -11.30 4.80 16.88
N LEU A 352 -11.58 6.02 16.41
CA LEU A 352 -11.20 7.24 17.11
C LEU A 352 -11.86 7.35 18.49
N PHE A 353 -13.19 7.15 18.55
CA PHE A 353 -13.94 7.21 19.80
C PHE A 353 -13.45 6.17 20.81
N MET A 354 -13.34 4.91 20.40
CA MET A 354 -12.90 3.82 21.27
C MET A 354 -11.45 4.00 21.74
N SER A 355 -10.55 4.41 20.85
CA SER A 355 -9.15 4.70 21.20
C SER A 355 -9.03 5.81 22.24
N LEU A 356 -9.87 6.85 22.12
CA LEU A 356 -9.97 7.91 23.13
C LEU A 356 -10.48 7.37 24.46
N VAL A 357 -11.56 6.58 24.47
CA VAL A 357 -12.12 5.98 25.69
C VAL A 357 -11.12 5.04 26.37
N ILE A 358 -10.38 4.23 25.62
CA ILE A 358 -9.32 3.36 26.13
C ILE A 358 -8.21 4.20 26.75
N THR A 359 -7.76 5.25 26.07
CA THR A 359 -6.74 6.16 26.57
C THR A 359 -7.16 6.82 27.88
N LEU A 360 -8.38 7.34 27.95
CA LEU A 360 -8.96 7.93 29.17
C LEU A 360 -9.06 6.90 30.30
N SER A 361 -9.46 5.67 29.99
CA SER A 361 -9.52 4.57 30.96
C SER A 361 -8.13 4.22 31.50
N CYS A 362 -7.11 4.19 30.63
CA CYS A 362 -5.73 4.00 31.04
C CYS A 362 -5.21 5.16 31.91
N ILE A 363 -5.56 6.41 31.63
CA ILE A 363 -5.21 7.55 32.51
C ILE A 363 -5.87 7.36 33.88
N LEU A 364 -7.17 7.07 33.90
CA LEU A 364 -7.96 6.93 35.12
C LEU A 364 -7.40 5.86 36.05
N LEU A 365 -7.01 4.71 35.49
CA LEU A 365 -6.49 3.57 36.26
C LEU A 365 -4.97 3.66 36.49
N GLY A 366 -4.22 4.13 35.49
CA GLY A 366 -2.77 4.19 35.49
C GLY A 366 -2.23 5.32 36.37
N TYR A 367 -2.93 6.45 36.47
CA TYR A 367 -2.49 7.59 37.27
C TYR A 367 -2.39 7.25 38.77
N PRO A 368 -3.41 6.65 39.42
CA PRO A 368 -3.29 6.22 40.82
C PRO A 368 -2.15 5.24 41.05
N ILE A 369 -1.96 4.29 40.14
CA ILE A 369 -0.91 3.27 40.23
C ILE A 369 0.48 3.92 40.13
N ALA A 370 0.68 4.79 39.14
CA ALA A 370 1.93 5.52 38.95
C ALA A 370 2.23 6.46 40.15
N TYR A 371 1.21 7.14 40.66
CA TYR A 371 1.32 7.96 41.86
C TYR A 371 1.75 7.13 43.07
N LEU A 372 1.13 5.96 43.30
CA LEU A 372 1.51 5.05 44.37
C LEU A 372 2.97 4.59 44.22
N LEU A 373 3.35 4.10 43.04
CA LEU A 373 4.72 3.64 42.74
C LEU A 373 5.76 4.74 43.00
N SER A 374 5.48 5.98 42.57
CA SER A 374 6.42 7.09 42.72
C SER A 374 6.73 7.42 44.19
N ASN A 375 5.76 7.22 45.10
CA ASN A 375 5.85 7.55 46.52
C ASN A 375 6.29 6.39 47.42
N LEU A 376 6.34 5.14 46.91
CA LEU A 376 6.77 3.98 47.69
C LEU A 376 8.30 3.86 47.80
N PRO A 377 8.81 3.14 48.82
CA PRO A 377 10.21 2.75 48.90
C PRO A 377 10.68 2.04 47.62
N MET A 378 11.94 2.24 47.24
CA MET A 378 12.48 1.74 45.96
C MET A 378 12.29 0.24 45.74
N ARG A 379 12.46 -0.58 46.80
CA ARG A 379 12.27 -2.04 46.70
C ARG A 379 10.84 -2.45 46.36
N THR A 380 9.87 -1.88 47.07
CA THR A 380 8.44 -2.16 46.84
C THR A 380 7.96 -1.59 45.51
N SER A 381 8.42 -0.39 45.15
CA SER A 381 8.14 0.21 43.84
C SER A 381 8.64 -0.67 42.71
N ASN A 382 9.87 -1.17 42.79
CA ASN A 382 10.43 -2.04 41.75
C ASN A 382 9.69 -3.38 41.66
N LEU A 383 9.29 -3.98 42.79
CA LEU A 383 8.50 -5.21 42.79
C LEU A 383 7.12 -5.02 42.13
N LEU A 384 6.41 -3.96 42.49
CA LEU A 384 5.11 -3.65 41.88
C LEU A 384 5.24 -3.28 40.40
N LEU A 385 6.34 -2.61 40.01
CA LEU A 385 6.64 -2.34 38.61
C LEU A 385 6.87 -3.63 37.82
N ILE A 386 7.54 -4.63 38.40
CA ILE A 386 7.67 -5.96 37.79
C ILE A 386 6.29 -6.59 37.56
N LEU A 387 5.36 -6.48 38.51
CA LEU A 387 3.99 -6.98 38.32
C LEU A 387 3.24 -6.26 37.21
N VAL A 388 3.41 -4.94 37.07
CA VAL A 388 2.85 -4.15 35.96
C VAL A 388 3.45 -4.58 34.61
N LEU A 389 4.72 -4.98 34.59
CA LEU A 389 5.42 -5.41 33.37
C LEU A 389 5.23 -6.90 33.05
N LEU A 390 4.78 -7.72 34.01
CA LEU A 390 4.56 -9.16 33.84
C LEU A 390 3.72 -9.49 32.59
N PRO A 391 2.65 -8.75 32.25
CA PRO A 391 1.88 -9.01 31.04
C PRO A 391 2.72 -8.99 29.76
N PHE A 392 3.81 -8.22 29.67
CA PHE A 392 4.66 -8.18 28.46
C PHE A 392 5.32 -9.51 28.13
N TRP A 393 5.53 -10.36 29.13
CA TRP A 393 6.16 -11.67 28.98
C TRP A 393 5.20 -12.73 28.47
N THR A 394 3.90 -12.42 28.44
CA THR A 394 2.86 -13.30 27.94
C THR A 394 2.44 -12.89 26.53
N SER A 395 2.22 -13.88 25.66
CA SER A 395 1.76 -13.63 24.29
C SER A 395 0.44 -12.85 24.27
N LEU A 396 0.33 -11.90 23.34
CA LEU A 396 -0.87 -11.12 23.14
C LEU A 396 -2.10 -11.99 22.89
N LEU A 397 -1.95 -13.05 22.08
CA LEU A 397 -3.05 -13.96 21.76
C LEU A 397 -3.54 -14.67 23.03
N VAL A 398 -2.62 -15.16 23.87
CA VAL A 398 -2.98 -15.84 25.13
C VAL A 398 -3.73 -14.89 26.07
N ARG A 399 -3.24 -13.65 26.25
CA ARG A 399 -3.93 -12.64 27.07
C ARG A 399 -5.32 -12.34 26.53
N THR A 400 -5.45 -12.21 25.22
CA THR A 400 -6.73 -11.89 24.58
C THR A 400 -7.72 -13.04 24.72
N SER A 401 -7.28 -14.29 24.52
CA SER A 401 -8.12 -15.47 24.74
C SER A 401 -8.53 -15.63 26.21
N ALA A 402 -7.66 -15.30 27.17
CA ALA A 402 -8.02 -15.28 28.57
C ALA A 402 -9.12 -14.24 28.86
N TRP A 403 -8.97 -13.01 28.37
CA TRP A 403 -10.03 -11.99 28.48
C TRP A 403 -11.32 -12.42 27.81
N LYS A 404 -11.23 -13.09 26.66
CA LYS A 404 -12.38 -13.65 25.97
C LYS A 404 -13.18 -14.57 26.89
N VAL A 405 -12.52 -15.49 27.61
CA VAL A 405 -13.17 -16.41 28.58
C VAL A 405 -13.72 -15.67 29.80
N LEU A 406 -12.97 -14.72 30.36
CA LEU A 406 -13.39 -13.99 31.56
C LEU A 406 -14.64 -13.12 31.33
N LEU A 407 -14.79 -12.55 30.12
CA LEU A 407 -15.86 -11.63 29.74
C LEU A 407 -17.10 -12.33 29.15
N GLN A 408 -17.10 -13.66 29.04
CA GLN A 408 -18.29 -14.39 28.59
C GLN A 408 -19.47 -14.18 29.55
N ASN A 409 -20.69 -14.46 29.07
CA ASN A 409 -21.88 -14.41 29.91
C ASN A 409 -21.72 -15.35 31.13
N GLU A 410 -21.21 -16.56 30.92
CA GLU A 410 -20.84 -17.54 31.96
C GLU A 410 -19.37 -17.43 32.38
N GLY A 411 -18.80 -16.24 32.25
CA GLY A 411 -17.41 -15.96 32.60
C GLY A 411 -17.26 -15.57 34.08
N VAL A 412 -16.04 -15.73 34.61
CA VAL A 412 -15.70 -15.46 36.01
C VAL A 412 -16.18 -14.08 36.49
N ILE A 413 -16.14 -13.06 35.62
CA ILE A 413 -16.57 -11.69 35.97
C ILE A 413 -18.07 -11.66 36.25
N ASN A 414 -18.88 -12.18 35.33
CA ASN A 414 -20.33 -12.22 35.49
C ASN A 414 -20.72 -13.10 36.69
N ASP A 415 -20.12 -14.27 36.84
CA ASP A 415 -20.38 -15.18 37.97
C ASP A 415 -20.10 -14.51 39.32
N THR A 416 -19.01 -13.74 39.40
CA THR A 416 -18.67 -12.99 40.62
C THR A 416 -19.66 -11.87 40.88
N LEU A 417 -20.14 -11.16 39.86
CA LEU A 417 -21.14 -10.10 39.99
C LEU A 417 -22.50 -10.65 40.43
N VAL A 418 -22.91 -11.79 39.90
CA VAL A 418 -24.12 -12.50 40.32
C VAL A 418 -23.99 -12.99 41.75
N TRP A 419 -22.84 -13.60 42.11
CA TRP A 419 -22.56 -14.06 43.46
C TRP A 419 -22.57 -12.93 44.51
N LEU A 420 -22.06 -11.74 44.15
CA LEU A 420 -22.11 -10.55 45.00
C LEU A 420 -23.50 -9.89 45.06
N GLY A 421 -24.46 -10.33 44.25
CA GLY A 421 -25.81 -9.79 44.19
C GLY A 421 -25.92 -8.44 43.46
N PHE A 422 -24.92 -8.04 42.67
CA PHE A 422 -24.97 -6.83 41.86
C PHE A 422 -25.80 -6.99 40.59
N VAL A 423 -25.91 -8.22 40.07
CA VAL A 423 -26.61 -8.56 38.84
C VAL A 423 -27.42 -9.84 39.08
N ALA A 424 -28.62 -9.95 38.51
CA ALA A 424 -29.43 -11.17 38.57
C ALA A 424 -28.94 -12.20 37.53
N ASP A 425 -29.15 -13.49 37.81
CA ASP A 425 -28.67 -14.59 36.96
C ASP A 425 -29.25 -14.53 35.52
N ASP A 426 -30.48 -14.07 35.37
CA ASP A 426 -31.18 -13.86 34.10
C ASP A 426 -30.81 -12.54 33.39
N ALA A 427 -30.13 -11.64 34.08
CA ALA A 427 -29.76 -10.30 33.60
C ALA A 427 -28.23 -10.11 33.48
N ARG A 428 -27.48 -11.19 33.23
CA ARG A 428 -26.03 -11.18 33.02
C ARG A 428 -25.60 -10.12 31.98
N LEU A 429 -24.49 -9.45 32.24
CA LEU A 429 -24.00 -8.39 31.38
C LEU A 429 -23.34 -8.98 30.13
N ALA A 430 -23.77 -8.50 28.94
CA ALA A 430 -23.09 -8.81 27.69
C ALA A 430 -21.78 -8.03 27.59
N LEU A 431 -20.68 -8.63 28.07
CA LEU A 431 -19.36 -7.98 28.13
C LEU A 431 -18.41 -8.40 26.99
N ILE A 432 -18.85 -9.28 26.10
CA ILE A 432 -18.06 -9.82 24.99
C ILE A 432 -18.78 -9.68 23.63
N ASN A 433 -18.01 -9.72 22.55
CA ASN A 433 -18.45 -9.55 21.16
C ASN A 433 -19.08 -8.18 20.91
N ASN A 434 -18.59 -7.17 21.65
CA ASN A 434 -19.03 -5.80 21.54
C ASN A 434 -17.94 -4.80 21.93
N GLN A 435 -18.25 -3.52 21.78
CA GLN A 435 -17.38 -2.39 22.14
C GLN A 435 -16.86 -2.44 23.59
N THR A 436 -17.69 -2.84 24.55
CA THR A 436 -17.32 -2.89 25.98
C THR A 436 -16.19 -3.87 26.22
N GLY A 437 -16.27 -5.07 25.63
CA GLY A 437 -15.23 -6.10 25.76
C GLY A 437 -13.89 -5.63 25.20
N THR A 438 -13.91 -4.99 24.02
CA THR A 438 -12.70 -4.39 23.43
C THR A 438 -12.09 -3.34 24.35
N ILE A 439 -12.90 -2.41 24.89
CA ILE A 439 -12.40 -1.34 25.78
C ILE A 439 -11.75 -1.94 27.03
N ILE A 440 -12.38 -2.92 27.69
CA ILE A 440 -11.86 -3.54 28.92
C ILE A 440 -10.53 -4.26 28.63
N ALA A 441 -10.51 -5.14 27.63
CA ALA A 441 -9.33 -5.94 27.30
C ALA A 441 -8.15 -5.04 26.87
N MET A 442 -8.41 -4.06 25.99
CA MET A 442 -7.37 -3.14 25.52
C MET A 442 -6.88 -2.22 26.64
N THR A 443 -7.76 -1.75 27.54
CA THR A 443 -7.34 -0.93 28.69
C THR A 443 -6.32 -1.68 29.54
N HIS A 444 -6.55 -2.96 29.84
CA HIS A 444 -5.58 -3.78 30.58
C HIS A 444 -4.27 -3.99 29.81
N ILE A 445 -4.36 -4.32 28.52
CA ILE A 445 -3.19 -4.59 27.67
C ILE A 445 -2.31 -3.33 27.54
N LEU A 446 -2.93 -2.16 27.43
CA LEU A 446 -2.24 -0.89 27.22
C LEU A 446 -1.88 -0.15 28.52
N LEU A 447 -2.42 -0.57 29.67
CA LEU A 447 -2.18 0.06 30.96
C LEU A 447 -0.69 0.28 31.29
N PRO A 448 0.22 -0.68 31.06
CA PRO A 448 1.64 -0.49 31.38
C PRO A 448 2.28 0.66 30.59
N PHE A 449 1.84 0.90 29.36
CA PHE A 449 2.33 1.99 28.51
C PHE A 449 1.89 3.37 29.00
N MET A 450 0.80 3.46 29.77
CA MET A 450 0.42 4.68 30.48
C MET A 450 1.21 4.85 31.79
N ILE A 451 1.39 3.77 32.53
CA ILE A 451 2.04 3.80 33.86
C ILE A 451 3.51 4.20 33.74
N LEU A 452 4.25 3.70 32.74
CA LEU A 452 5.70 3.93 32.63
C LEU A 452 6.06 5.42 32.45
N PRO A 453 5.50 6.17 31.48
CA PRO A 453 5.78 7.60 31.34
C PRO A 453 5.32 8.42 32.55
N LEU A 454 4.14 8.09 33.10
CA LEU A 454 3.64 8.75 34.32
C LEU A 454 4.60 8.55 35.50
N TYR A 455 5.02 7.31 35.75
CA TYR A 455 5.95 6.98 36.82
C TYR A 455 7.29 7.69 36.63
N SER A 456 7.82 7.72 35.40
CA SER A 456 9.07 8.39 35.08
C SER A 456 9.03 9.87 35.48
N VAL A 457 7.99 10.60 35.08
CA VAL A 457 7.82 12.02 35.43
C VAL A 457 7.54 12.20 36.93
N MET A 458 6.60 11.44 37.48
CA MET A 458 6.19 11.56 38.89
C MET A 458 7.33 11.28 39.86
N LYS A 459 8.25 10.37 39.53
CA LYS A 459 9.41 10.05 40.38
C LYS A 459 10.39 11.20 40.50
N THR A 460 10.44 12.10 39.52
CA THR A 460 11.33 13.27 39.52
C THR A 460 10.79 14.42 40.38
N ILE A 461 9.51 14.40 40.76
CA ILE A 461 8.87 15.47 41.55
C ILE A 461 9.39 15.41 43.01
N PRO A 462 10.10 16.45 43.49
CA PRO A 462 10.63 16.47 44.85
C PRO A 462 9.51 16.40 45.92
N PRO A 463 9.58 15.48 46.90
CA PRO A 463 8.61 15.41 48.00
C PRO A 463 8.58 16.67 48.90
N SER A 464 9.58 17.55 48.78
CA SER A 464 9.62 18.84 49.48
C SER A 464 8.51 19.80 49.00
N TYR A 465 8.09 19.74 47.73
CA TYR A 465 7.00 20.57 47.21
C TYR A 465 5.68 20.26 47.93
N MET A 466 5.41 18.96 48.05
CA MET A 466 4.64 18.28 49.12
C MET A 466 4.45 19.08 50.41
N ARG A 467 5.58 19.13 51.12
CA ARG A 467 5.68 19.64 52.50
C ARG A 467 5.60 21.16 52.55
N ALA A 468 6.18 21.86 51.58
CA ALA A 468 6.15 23.31 51.48
C ALA A 468 4.72 23.84 51.32
N ALA A 469 3.93 23.27 50.41
CA ALA A 469 2.54 23.69 50.20
C ALA A 469 1.69 23.53 51.47
N LYS A 470 1.87 22.42 52.20
CA LYS A 470 1.19 22.18 53.48
C LYS A 470 1.60 23.18 54.56
N SER A 471 2.88 23.52 54.62
CA SER A 471 3.38 24.51 55.59
C SER A 471 2.81 25.92 55.37
N LEU A 472 2.39 26.23 54.13
CA LEU A 472 1.70 27.47 53.76
C LEU A 472 0.18 27.40 53.98
N GLY A 473 -0.33 26.34 54.62
CA GLY A 473 -1.75 26.18 54.96
C GLY A 473 -2.59 25.43 53.93
N ALA A 474 -1.99 24.87 52.87
CA ALA A 474 -2.75 24.08 51.89
C ALA A 474 -3.16 22.70 52.45
N THR A 475 -4.41 22.31 52.22
CA THR A 475 -4.88 20.94 52.48
C THR A 475 -4.23 19.94 51.51
N GLN A 476 -4.19 18.64 51.86
CA GLN A 476 -3.63 17.58 50.99
C GLN A 476 -4.22 17.63 49.57
N TRP A 477 -5.53 17.84 49.46
CA TRP A 477 -6.25 17.94 48.19
C TRP A 477 -5.80 19.16 47.38
N THR A 478 -5.77 20.34 48.02
CA THR A 478 -5.34 21.58 47.36
C THR A 478 -3.89 21.49 46.91
N ALA A 479 -3.02 20.94 47.77
CA ALA A 479 -1.61 20.78 47.50
C ALA A 479 -1.37 19.80 46.34
N PHE A 480 -2.16 18.71 46.26
CA PHE A 480 -2.12 17.79 45.14
C PHE A 480 -2.51 18.48 43.81
N TRP A 481 -3.69 19.07 43.72
CA TRP A 481 -4.18 19.63 42.44
C TRP A 481 -3.47 20.88 41.99
N ARG A 482 -2.96 21.70 42.91
CA ARG A 482 -2.32 22.98 42.59
C ARG A 482 -0.81 22.90 42.43
N VAL A 483 -0.16 21.89 43.00
CA VAL A 483 1.31 21.77 42.98
C VAL A 483 1.76 20.47 42.34
N TYR A 484 1.23 19.31 42.76
CA TYR A 484 1.68 18.01 42.26
C TYR A 484 1.15 17.71 40.85
N PHE A 485 -0.17 17.77 40.65
CA PHE A 485 -0.83 17.39 39.41
C PHE A 485 -0.33 18.17 38.18
N PRO A 486 -0.14 19.51 38.22
CA PRO A 486 0.37 20.25 37.07
C PRO A 486 1.77 19.80 36.63
N GLN A 487 2.59 19.30 37.57
CA GLN A 487 3.93 18.78 37.28
C GLN A 487 3.91 17.36 36.70
N SER A 488 2.82 16.60 36.89
CA SER A 488 2.66 15.27 36.28
C SER A 488 2.01 15.31 34.90
N VAL A 489 1.46 16.46 34.46
CA VAL A 489 0.83 16.65 33.14
C VAL A 489 1.72 16.22 31.97
N PRO A 490 3.04 16.52 31.93
CA PRO A 490 3.91 16.02 30.85
C PRO A 490 3.94 14.49 30.77
N GLY A 491 3.85 13.81 31.92
CA GLY A 491 3.76 12.35 31.99
C GLY A 491 2.42 11.81 31.49
N ILE A 492 1.32 12.51 31.81
CA ILE A 492 -0.01 12.19 31.25
C ILE A 492 0.03 12.33 29.73
N GLY A 493 0.60 13.43 29.22
CA GLY A 493 0.71 13.65 27.78
C GLY A 493 1.50 12.53 27.09
N ALA A 494 2.71 12.24 27.58
CA ALA A 494 3.57 11.21 27.02
C ALA A 494 2.93 9.81 27.06
N GLY A 495 2.24 9.46 28.15
CA GLY A 495 1.49 8.21 28.25
C GLY A 495 0.27 8.17 27.32
N SER A 496 -0.45 9.29 27.21
CA SER A 496 -1.68 9.38 26.42
C SER A 496 -1.40 9.24 24.93
N ILE A 497 -0.39 9.94 24.41
CA ILE A 497 -0.03 9.84 23.00
C ILE A 497 0.43 8.42 22.65
N LEU A 498 1.22 7.78 23.52
CA LEU A 498 1.70 6.43 23.32
C LEU A 498 0.55 5.42 23.30
N VAL A 499 -0.33 5.46 24.29
CA VAL A 499 -1.51 4.57 24.37
C VAL A 499 -2.47 4.82 23.22
N PHE A 500 -2.72 6.08 22.86
CA PHE A 500 -3.63 6.43 21.78
C PHE A 500 -3.14 5.89 20.43
N ILE A 501 -1.88 6.15 20.07
CA ILE A 501 -1.28 5.65 18.83
C ILE A 501 -1.29 4.12 18.79
N LEU A 502 -0.91 3.46 19.88
CA LEU A 502 -0.95 2.00 19.97
C LEU A 502 -2.37 1.45 19.85
N SER A 503 -3.37 2.12 20.42
CA SER A 503 -4.77 1.68 20.39
C SER A 503 -5.38 1.77 19.00
N ILE A 504 -5.15 2.84 18.24
CA ILE A 504 -5.73 3.02 16.89
C ILE A 504 -5.31 1.89 15.94
N GLY A 505 -4.02 1.53 15.95
CA GLY A 505 -3.47 0.50 15.07
C GLY A 505 -3.76 -0.95 15.50
N TYR A 506 -4.50 -1.14 16.60
CA TYR A 506 -4.75 -2.48 17.12
C TYR A 506 -5.82 -3.21 16.32
N TYR A 507 -5.51 -4.43 15.84
CA TYR A 507 -6.50 -5.26 15.13
C TYR A 507 -6.78 -6.61 15.83
N ILE A 508 -5.77 -7.24 16.44
CA ILE A 508 -5.89 -8.60 17.01
C ILE A 508 -6.93 -8.68 18.15
N THR A 509 -6.84 -7.81 19.16
CA THR A 509 -7.77 -7.85 20.31
C THR A 509 -9.21 -7.47 19.92
N PRO A 510 -9.44 -6.38 19.14
CA PRO A 510 -10.77 -6.09 18.59
C PRO A 510 -11.38 -7.25 17.79
N GLU A 511 -10.58 -7.98 17.01
CA GLU A 511 -11.06 -9.13 16.23
C GLU A 511 -11.60 -10.24 17.14
N LEU A 512 -10.87 -10.54 18.22
CA LEU A 512 -11.17 -11.69 19.07
C LEU A 512 -12.26 -11.43 20.12
N VAL A 513 -12.46 -10.17 20.53
CA VAL A 513 -13.35 -9.80 21.65
C VAL A 513 -14.45 -8.81 21.23
N GLY A 514 -14.29 -8.10 20.12
CA GLY A 514 -15.12 -6.94 19.76
C GLY A 514 -16.39 -7.24 18.97
N GLY A 515 -16.51 -8.40 18.32
CA GLY A 515 -17.69 -8.75 17.51
C GLY A 515 -18.05 -7.67 16.48
N ARG A 516 -19.34 -7.35 16.32
CA ARG A 516 -19.78 -6.36 15.30
C ARG A 516 -19.57 -4.91 15.70
N THR A 517 -19.63 -4.59 16.99
CA THR A 517 -19.61 -3.20 17.48
C THR A 517 -18.25 -2.76 18.04
N GLY A 518 -17.35 -3.70 18.31
CA GLY A 518 -16.04 -3.45 18.90
C GLY A 518 -14.84 -3.65 17.96
N THR A 519 -15.07 -3.83 16.66
CA THR A 519 -14.04 -3.90 15.61
C THR A 519 -13.59 -2.52 15.14
N PHE A 520 -12.32 -2.42 14.73
CA PHE A 520 -11.67 -1.19 14.27
C PHE A 520 -11.48 -1.17 12.76
N ILE A 521 -11.14 0.00 12.22
CA ILE A 521 -10.74 0.13 10.82
C ILE A 521 -9.52 -0.74 10.48
N SER A 522 -8.60 -0.91 11.44
CA SER A 522 -7.43 -1.78 11.34
C SER A 522 -7.79 -3.25 11.06
N ASN A 523 -8.95 -3.72 11.51
CA ASN A 523 -9.48 -5.05 11.15
C ASN A 523 -9.83 -5.14 9.66
N ARG A 524 -10.42 -4.08 9.09
CA ARG A 524 -10.73 -4.03 7.65
C ARG A 524 -9.50 -3.89 6.79
N ILE A 525 -8.49 -3.16 7.23
CA ILE A 525 -7.19 -3.09 6.55
C ILE A 525 -6.58 -4.51 6.48
N ALA A 526 -6.56 -5.25 7.59
CA ALA A 526 -6.05 -6.62 7.61
C ALA A 526 -6.86 -7.56 6.70
N PHE A 527 -8.19 -7.47 6.72
CA PHE A 527 -9.08 -8.22 5.83
C PHE A 527 -8.75 -7.98 4.35
N HIS A 528 -8.55 -6.73 3.94
CA HIS A 528 -8.25 -6.41 2.54
C HIS A 528 -6.84 -6.86 2.11
N ILE A 529 -5.90 -6.97 3.04
CA ILE A 529 -4.56 -7.50 2.75
C ILE A 529 -4.58 -9.04 2.65
N SER A 530 -5.27 -9.72 3.56
CA SER A 530 -5.12 -11.17 3.75
C SER A 530 -6.26 -12.03 3.18
N GLU A 531 -7.47 -11.48 3.05
CA GLU A 531 -8.64 -12.23 2.59
C GLU A 531 -9.10 -11.75 1.23
N SER A 532 -9.43 -10.45 1.09
CA SER A 532 -9.94 -9.93 -0.17
C SER A 532 -8.84 -9.60 -1.19
N LEU A 533 -7.57 -9.66 -0.79
CA LEU A 533 -6.38 -9.34 -1.60
C LEU A 533 -6.54 -8.00 -2.37
N ASN A 534 -7.21 -7.02 -1.79
CA ASN A 534 -7.39 -5.68 -2.34
C ASN A 534 -6.38 -4.73 -1.69
N TRP A 535 -5.15 -4.80 -2.18
CA TRP A 535 -4.01 -4.07 -1.63
C TRP A 535 -4.16 -2.55 -1.79
N GLY A 536 -4.77 -2.09 -2.88
CA GLY A 536 -5.01 -0.66 -3.12
C GLY A 536 -6.00 -0.05 -2.12
N LEU A 537 -7.12 -0.73 -1.86
CA LEU A 537 -8.08 -0.28 -0.84
C LEU A 537 -7.47 -0.34 0.57
N ALA A 538 -6.73 -1.41 0.89
CA ALA A 538 -6.02 -1.52 2.16
C ALA A 538 -5.01 -0.37 2.36
N ALA A 539 -4.26 -0.04 1.31
CA ALA A 539 -3.31 1.06 1.28
C ALA A 539 -4.01 2.42 1.47
N ALA A 540 -5.17 2.65 0.83
CA ALA A 540 -5.93 3.88 0.98
C ALA A 540 -6.44 4.05 2.41
N LEU A 541 -7.05 3.00 2.99
CA LEU A 541 -7.49 2.97 4.38
C LEU A 541 -6.33 3.22 5.36
N GLY A 542 -5.18 2.57 5.13
CA GLY A 542 -3.96 2.77 5.90
C GLY A 542 -3.39 4.19 5.79
N SER A 543 -3.42 4.78 4.59
CA SER A 543 -2.98 6.15 4.32
C SER A 543 -3.84 7.18 5.06
N ILE A 544 -5.17 7.02 4.99
CA ILE A 544 -6.10 7.89 5.74
C ILE A 544 -5.87 7.75 7.24
N LEU A 545 -5.73 6.51 7.74
CA LEU A 545 -5.46 6.26 9.16
C LEU A 545 -4.15 6.93 9.61
N LEU A 546 -3.08 6.81 8.82
CA LEU A 546 -1.81 7.46 9.07
C LEU A 546 -1.96 8.99 9.09
N ALA A 547 -2.66 9.57 8.12
CA ALA A 547 -2.92 11.01 8.08
C ALA A 547 -3.70 11.48 9.32
N VAL A 548 -4.72 10.73 9.74
CA VAL A 548 -5.47 11.01 10.98
C VAL A 548 -4.57 10.94 12.21
N VAL A 549 -3.69 9.95 12.30
CA VAL A 549 -2.72 9.82 13.40
C VAL A 549 -1.73 10.98 13.40
N LEU A 550 -1.20 11.38 12.24
CA LEU A 550 -0.28 12.51 12.11
C LEU A 550 -0.96 13.84 12.49
N VAL A 551 -2.21 14.05 12.09
CA VAL A 551 -3.00 15.22 12.50
C VAL A 551 -3.22 15.21 14.01
N CYS A 552 -3.60 14.07 14.60
CA CYS A 552 -3.73 13.94 16.06
C CYS A 552 -2.42 14.22 16.78
N TYR A 553 -1.31 13.69 16.28
CA TYR A 553 0.04 13.92 16.81
C TYR A 553 0.41 15.41 16.76
N TRP A 554 0.19 16.06 15.61
CA TRP A 554 0.45 17.48 15.43
C TRP A 554 -0.39 18.36 16.35
N LEU A 555 -1.69 18.04 16.50
CA LEU A 555 -2.57 18.73 17.44
C LEU A 555 -2.06 18.56 18.88
N TYR A 556 -1.70 17.33 19.27
CA TYR A 556 -1.14 17.05 20.59
C TYR A 556 0.13 17.87 20.86
N ASP A 557 1.10 17.87 19.94
CA ASP A 557 2.35 18.60 20.09
C ASP A 557 2.09 20.10 20.26
N LYS A 558 1.17 20.65 19.46
CA LYS A 558 0.77 22.06 19.55
C LYS A 558 0.17 22.44 20.91
N PHE A 559 -0.62 21.56 21.54
CA PHE A 559 -1.29 21.87 22.81
C PHE A 559 -0.45 21.56 24.05
N VAL A 560 0.39 20.53 24.01
CA VAL A 560 1.18 20.05 25.18
C VAL A 560 2.61 20.57 25.15
N GLY A 561 3.18 20.83 23.96
CA GLY A 561 4.54 21.29 23.75
C GLY A 561 5.57 20.25 24.18
N ILE A 562 5.99 19.38 23.25
CA ILE A 562 7.01 18.35 23.54
C ILE A 562 8.34 18.99 23.97
N ASP A 563 8.60 20.26 23.63
CA ASP A 563 9.75 21.05 24.11
C ASP A 563 9.81 21.21 25.65
N ASN A 564 8.70 20.98 26.37
CA ASN A 564 8.67 20.94 27.83
C ASN A 564 8.97 19.56 28.42
N VAL A 565 9.01 18.51 27.60
CA VAL A 565 9.40 17.15 28.00
C VAL A 565 10.92 17.09 27.91
N LYS A 566 11.60 17.41 29.03
CA LYS A 566 13.02 17.11 29.18
C LYS A 566 13.20 15.59 29.17
N LEU A 567 13.45 15.02 28.00
CA LEU A 567 14.15 13.73 27.89
C LEU A 567 15.55 13.99 28.42
N GLY A 568 15.87 13.32 29.54
CA GLY A 568 16.99 13.61 30.43
C GLY A 568 18.36 13.73 29.79
#